data_AF-A0A167PCM0-F1
#
_entry.id   AF-A0A167PCM0-F1
#
_cell.length_a   1.000
_cell.length_b   1.000
_cell.length_c   1.000
_cell.angle_alpha   90.00
_cell.angle_beta   90.00
_cell.angle_gamma   90.00
#
_symmetry.space_group_name_H-M   'P 1'
#
loop_
_entity.id
_entity.type
_entity.pdbx_description
1 polymer ?
#
loop_
_entity_poly.entity_id
_entity_poly.type
_entity_poly.pdbx_seq_one_letter_code
_entity_poly.pdbx_strand_id
1 'polypeptide(L)'
;MFDTNPNLIQDGLQRPGRQHDDEPMPLILIHDGGGTVYSYYLLEELGRAVFGIANPRFRTGVPWAGGLREMATVYADVVAGAVSCGSVILGGWSLGGLLALETARVLSSAYPSVRVAGLVMIDSVCPVPPREGWGAAGARVVERRIEWPATTKPDTKIAVERCFREAYKMVHEWARLAADDAVAPRPPPAILLRSREAVPVPQNDGNGNGNGNGNGNIDGNGLLYVDLYRHDRQLGWGNYCRDMFTCIYDIPGNHYSVFALDHLETVSDALKRACRDIDAMQLPSGIQAVENPKVR
;
A
#
# COMPACT_ATOMS: atom_id res chain seq x y z
N MET A 1 -17.35 -10.11 8.73
CA MET A 1 -17.14 -8.93 7.87
C MET A 1 -17.61 -7.78 8.70
N PHE A 2 -16.78 -6.77 8.82
CA PHE A 2 -17.01 -5.67 9.74
C PHE A 2 -18.17 -4.80 9.25
N ASP A 3 -18.95 -4.29 10.20
CA ASP A 3 -20.20 -3.58 9.93
C ASP A 3 -19.98 -2.09 9.57
N THR A 4 -18.72 -1.63 9.55
CA THR A 4 -18.34 -0.24 9.31
C THR A 4 -17.21 -0.13 8.27
N ASN A 5 -17.15 1.02 7.59
CA ASN A 5 -16.02 1.40 6.72
C ASN A 5 -15.83 2.92 6.87
N PRO A 6 -14.66 3.41 7.35
CA PRO A 6 -13.47 2.62 7.67
C PRO A 6 -13.65 1.81 8.96
N ASN A 7 -12.83 0.77 9.09
CA ASN A 7 -12.79 -0.14 10.23
C ASN A 7 -11.85 0.41 11.28
N LEU A 8 -12.27 0.52 12.54
CA LEU A 8 -11.30 0.74 13.62
C LEU A 8 -10.52 -0.55 13.86
N ILE A 9 -9.20 -0.50 13.66
CA ILE A 9 -8.28 -1.63 13.88
C ILE A 9 -7.60 -1.50 15.24
N GLN A 10 -7.08 -0.31 15.54
CA GLN A 10 -6.48 0.04 16.84
C GLN A 10 -7.01 1.42 17.25
N ASP A 11 -7.37 1.59 18.52
CA ASP A 11 -7.92 2.86 19.04
C ASP A 11 -6.85 3.86 19.48
N GLY A 12 -5.58 3.42 19.60
CA GLY A 12 -4.47 4.26 20.04
C GLY A 12 -4.44 4.58 21.54
N LEU A 13 -5.40 4.07 22.32
CA LEU A 13 -5.57 4.41 23.73
C LEU A 13 -4.69 3.52 24.62
N GLN A 14 -3.42 3.91 24.77
CA GLN A 14 -2.52 3.25 25.73
C GLN A 14 -2.12 4.12 26.92
N ARG A 15 -2.62 5.36 27.07
CA ARG A 15 -2.24 6.22 28.22
C ARG A 15 -3.38 7.09 28.76
N PRO A 16 -3.86 6.84 29.99
CA PRO A 16 -4.60 7.84 30.76
C PRO A 16 -3.71 9.08 30.95
N GLY A 17 -4.15 10.25 30.48
CA GLY A 17 -3.52 11.54 30.78
C GLY A 17 -2.82 12.29 29.63
N ARG A 18 -2.95 11.86 28.36
CA ARG A 18 -2.54 12.72 27.22
C ARG A 18 -3.56 13.82 26.99
N GLN A 19 -3.09 15.07 26.86
CA GLN A 19 -3.92 16.18 26.40
C GLN A 19 -4.22 16.01 24.89
N HIS A 20 -5.39 16.48 24.47
CA HIS A 20 -5.95 16.30 23.11
C HIS A 20 -5.06 16.89 21.98
N ASP A 21 -4.15 17.81 22.32
CA ASP A 21 -3.27 18.48 21.33
C ASP A 21 -1.97 17.71 21.01
N ASP A 22 -1.73 16.58 21.67
CA ASP A 22 -0.50 15.76 21.55
C ASP A 22 -0.76 14.35 21.00
N GLU A 23 -1.94 14.13 20.41
CA GLU A 23 -2.31 12.83 19.87
C GLU A 23 -1.65 12.60 18.49
N PRO A 24 -0.95 11.47 18.29
CA PRO A 24 -0.37 11.15 16.98
C PRO A 24 -1.47 11.10 15.91
N MET A 25 -1.16 11.58 14.70
CA MET A 25 -2.12 11.58 13.58
C MET A 25 -2.71 10.17 13.37
N PRO A 26 -4.01 10.01 13.06
CA PRO A 26 -4.54 8.69 12.73
C PRO A 26 -3.88 8.14 11.46
N LEU A 27 -3.63 6.83 11.43
CA LEU A 27 -3.16 6.10 10.26
C LEU A 27 -4.35 5.40 9.59
N ILE A 28 -4.57 5.64 8.30
CA ILE A 28 -5.63 5.00 7.52
C ILE A 28 -4.99 4.10 6.46
N LEU A 29 -5.16 2.78 6.61
CA LEU A 29 -4.63 1.76 5.73
C LEU A 29 -5.69 1.25 4.75
N ILE A 30 -5.41 1.36 3.45
CA ILE A 30 -6.32 0.94 2.38
C ILE A 30 -5.97 -0.49 1.94
N HIS A 31 -6.98 -1.31 1.70
CA HIS A 31 -6.82 -2.72 1.33
C HIS A 31 -5.87 -2.98 0.15
N ASP A 32 -5.32 -4.19 0.08
CA ASP A 32 -4.50 -4.68 -1.03
C ASP A 32 -5.35 -5.16 -2.22
N GLY A 33 -4.73 -5.75 -3.24
CA GLY A 33 -5.43 -6.27 -4.42
C GLY A 33 -6.54 -7.29 -4.12
N GLY A 34 -6.47 -7.97 -2.97
CA GLY A 34 -7.49 -8.91 -2.51
C GLY A 34 -8.76 -8.24 -1.96
N GLY A 35 -8.77 -6.92 -1.71
CA GLY A 35 -9.95 -6.20 -1.26
C GLY A 35 -10.23 -6.26 0.25
N THR A 36 -9.34 -6.87 1.04
CA THR A 36 -9.53 -7.07 2.49
C THR A 36 -8.51 -6.27 3.30
N VAL A 37 -8.84 -5.99 4.56
CA VAL A 37 -7.94 -5.32 5.52
C VAL A 37 -7.42 -6.28 6.60
N TYR A 38 -7.62 -7.59 6.42
CA TYR A 38 -7.28 -8.59 7.44
C TYR A 38 -5.80 -8.53 7.84
N SER A 39 -4.90 -8.35 6.87
CA SER A 39 -3.46 -8.24 7.12
C SER A 39 -3.11 -7.16 8.15
N TYR A 40 -3.87 -6.07 8.18
CA TYR A 40 -3.61 -4.97 9.11
C TYR A 40 -4.03 -5.28 10.55
N TYR A 41 -4.93 -6.24 10.77
CA TYR A 41 -5.26 -6.75 12.12
C TYR A 41 -4.15 -7.63 12.71
N LEU A 42 -3.18 -8.07 11.90
CA LEU A 42 -2.04 -8.85 12.37
C LEU A 42 -0.92 -7.97 12.93
N LEU A 43 -0.95 -6.66 12.64
CA LEU A 43 0.05 -5.72 13.13
C LEU A 43 -0.02 -5.61 14.65
N GLU A 44 1.16 -5.61 15.28
CA GLU A 44 1.27 -5.20 16.68
C GLU A 44 0.77 -3.75 16.89
N GLU A 45 0.52 -3.41 18.16
CA GLU A 45 0.09 -2.07 18.57
C GLU A 45 1.03 -0.98 18.06
N LEU A 46 0.51 -0.07 17.23
CA LEU A 46 1.27 1.03 16.63
C LEU A 46 1.29 2.29 17.51
N GLY A 47 0.51 2.32 18.60
CA GLY A 47 0.46 3.44 19.54
C GLY A 47 -0.23 4.70 18.98
N ARG A 48 -1.15 4.52 18.04
CA ARG A 48 -2.02 5.56 17.45
C ARG A 48 -3.33 4.93 16.97
N ALA A 49 -4.33 5.76 16.68
CA ALA A 49 -5.52 5.27 16.00
C ALA A 49 -5.18 4.73 14.61
N VAL A 50 -5.63 3.52 14.30
CA VAL A 50 -5.43 2.85 13.01
C VAL A 50 -6.78 2.45 12.45
N PHE A 51 -7.04 2.88 11.22
CA PHE A 51 -8.24 2.58 10.48
C PHE A 51 -7.94 1.74 9.23
N GLY A 52 -8.85 0.85 8.85
CA GLY A 52 -8.77 0.02 7.65
C GLY A 52 -9.91 0.29 6.67
N ILE A 53 -9.60 0.68 5.43
CA ILE A 53 -10.59 0.79 4.35
C ILE A 53 -10.62 -0.51 3.55
N ALA A 54 -11.68 -1.29 3.73
CA ALA A 54 -11.94 -2.49 2.95
C ALA A 54 -12.66 -2.14 1.63
N ASN A 55 -12.58 -2.99 0.61
CA ASN A 55 -13.30 -2.76 -0.64
C ASN A 55 -14.82 -2.84 -0.38
N PRO A 56 -15.59 -1.73 -0.51
CA PRO A 56 -17.02 -1.74 -0.23
C PRO A 56 -17.81 -2.59 -1.23
N ARG A 57 -17.25 -2.83 -2.43
CA ARG A 57 -17.81 -3.70 -3.47
C ARG A 57 -17.28 -5.14 -3.38
N PHE A 58 -16.56 -5.51 -2.31
CA PHE A 58 -15.95 -6.84 -2.13
C PHE A 58 -16.95 -7.98 -2.27
N ARG A 59 -18.15 -7.87 -1.69
CA ARG A 59 -19.20 -8.90 -1.81
C ARG A 59 -19.98 -8.76 -3.11
N THR A 60 -20.46 -7.55 -3.39
CA THR A 60 -21.37 -7.28 -4.52
C THR A 60 -20.71 -7.53 -5.87
N GLY A 61 -19.39 -7.29 -5.98
CA GLY A 61 -18.65 -7.44 -7.23
C GLY A 61 -19.06 -6.45 -8.31
N VAL A 62 -19.70 -5.34 -7.92
CA VAL A 62 -20.01 -4.25 -8.85
C VAL A 62 -18.68 -3.67 -9.35
N PRO A 63 -18.42 -3.66 -10.67
CA PRO A 63 -17.16 -3.14 -11.20
C PRO A 63 -16.97 -1.64 -10.93
N TRP A 64 -15.73 -1.18 -10.95
CA TRP A 64 -15.36 0.23 -10.90
C TRP A 64 -15.22 0.78 -12.32
N ALA A 65 -16.29 1.38 -12.85
CA ALA A 65 -16.35 1.89 -14.22
C ALA A 65 -15.33 3.02 -14.48
N GLY A 66 -15.06 3.86 -13.49
CA GLY A 66 -14.01 4.90 -13.55
C GLY A 66 -12.65 4.43 -12.99
N GLY A 67 -12.48 3.11 -12.85
CA GLY A 67 -11.25 2.48 -12.42
C GLY A 67 -10.74 2.95 -11.05
N LEU A 68 -9.42 3.05 -10.94
CA LEU A 68 -8.72 3.37 -9.68
C LEU A 68 -9.09 4.76 -9.14
N ARG A 69 -9.40 5.71 -10.04
CA ARG A 69 -9.80 7.07 -9.67
C ARG A 69 -11.21 7.12 -9.08
N GLU A 70 -12.17 6.38 -9.61
CA GLU A 70 -13.51 6.24 -9.01
C GLU A 70 -13.40 5.63 -7.60
N MET A 71 -12.60 4.58 -7.47
CA MET A 71 -12.36 3.94 -6.17
C MET A 71 -11.75 4.91 -5.17
N ALA A 72 -10.75 5.69 -5.57
CA ALA A 72 -10.11 6.70 -4.73
C ALA A 72 -11.10 7.81 -4.29
N THR A 73 -12.04 8.21 -5.13
CA THR A 73 -13.10 9.17 -4.76
C THR A 73 -13.98 8.60 -3.67
N VAL A 74 -14.47 7.37 -3.81
CA VAL A 74 -15.26 6.73 -2.75
C VAL A 74 -14.46 6.60 -1.46
N TYR A 75 -13.15 6.37 -1.53
CA TYR A 75 -12.32 6.26 -0.33
C TYR A 75 -12.03 7.62 0.30
N ALA A 76 -11.95 8.69 -0.48
CA ALA A 76 -11.87 10.05 0.06
C ALA A 76 -13.13 10.40 0.86
N ASP A 77 -14.32 10.02 0.38
CA ASP A 77 -15.59 10.21 1.11
C ASP A 77 -15.58 9.45 2.44
N VAL A 78 -15.08 8.20 2.42
CA VAL A 78 -14.93 7.36 3.62
C VAL A 78 -13.96 8.00 4.63
N VAL A 79 -12.83 8.54 4.16
CA VAL A 79 -11.86 9.25 5.03
C VAL A 79 -12.47 10.51 5.61
N ALA A 80 -13.10 11.35 4.79
CA ALA A 80 -13.70 12.62 5.22
C ALA A 80 -14.88 12.42 6.19
N GLY A 81 -15.60 11.31 6.07
CA GLY A 81 -16.63 10.92 7.02
C GLY A 81 -16.09 10.47 8.38
N ALA A 82 -14.89 9.91 8.44
CA ALA A 82 -14.25 9.45 9.67
C ALA A 82 -13.40 10.53 10.36
N VAL A 83 -12.78 11.41 9.57
CA VAL A 83 -11.95 12.53 10.05
C VAL A 83 -12.53 13.82 9.49
N SER A 84 -13.36 14.50 10.28
CA SER A 84 -14.08 15.70 9.85
C SER A 84 -13.17 16.92 9.65
N CYS A 85 -12.09 17.01 10.44
CA CYS A 85 -11.01 17.99 10.26
C CYS A 85 -9.68 17.46 10.81
N GLY A 86 -8.57 17.98 10.29
CA GLY A 86 -7.23 17.70 10.81
C GLY A 86 -6.32 16.98 9.82
N SER A 87 -5.19 16.47 10.33
CA SER A 87 -4.19 15.78 9.51
C SER A 87 -4.23 14.27 9.71
N VAL A 88 -4.09 13.52 8.61
CA VAL A 88 -4.06 12.05 8.60
C VAL A 88 -2.81 11.54 7.89
N ILE A 89 -2.38 10.33 8.23
CA ILE A 89 -1.45 9.55 7.41
C ILE A 89 -2.26 8.54 6.61
N LEU A 90 -2.06 8.49 5.30
CA LEU A 90 -2.63 7.42 4.47
C LEU A 90 -1.57 6.37 4.16
N GLY A 91 -1.98 5.13 3.99
CA GLY A 91 -1.06 4.09 3.58
C GLY A 91 -1.75 2.84 3.08
N GLY A 92 -0.94 1.85 2.73
CA GLY A 92 -1.45 0.54 2.36
C GLY A 92 -0.38 -0.34 1.74
N TRP A 93 -0.64 -1.64 1.79
CA TRP A 93 0.20 -2.66 1.19
C TRP A 93 -0.18 -2.91 -0.27
N SER A 94 0.82 -3.10 -1.13
CA SER A 94 0.62 -3.47 -2.53
C SER A 94 -0.24 -2.41 -3.26
N LEU A 95 -1.39 -2.80 -3.82
CA LEU A 95 -2.39 -1.88 -4.40
C LEU A 95 -2.78 -0.75 -3.42
N GLY A 96 -2.83 -1.03 -2.11
CA GLY A 96 -3.24 -0.09 -1.09
C GLY A 96 -2.42 1.21 -1.08
N GLY A 97 -1.13 1.14 -1.43
CA GLY A 97 -0.29 2.34 -1.54
C GLY A 97 -0.61 3.20 -2.77
N LEU A 98 -1.00 2.59 -3.90
CA LEU A 98 -1.47 3.32 -5.09
C LEU A 98 -2.81 4.00 -4.80
N LEU A 99 -3.69 3.29 -4.09
CA LEU A 99 -4.98 3.84 -3.65
C LEU A 99 -4.77 4.97 -2.64
N ALA A 100 -3.84 4.84 -1.70
CA ALA A 100 -3.51 5.91 -0.75
C ALA A 100 -3.02 7.18 -1.48
N LEU A 101 -2.17 7.01 -2.50
CA LEU A 101 -1.72 8.10 -3.37
C LEU A 101 -2.88 8.79 -4.09
N GLU A 102 -3.75 8.04 -4.76
CA GLU A 102 -4.89 8.63 -5.47
C GLU A 102 -5.94 9.23 -4.52
N THR A 103 -6.22 8.59 -3.39
CA THR A 103 -7.12 9.13 -2.36
C THR A 103 -6.57 10.43 -1.79
N ALA A 104 -5.25 10.55 -1.57
CA ALA A 104 -4.63 11.81 -1.17
C ALA A 104 -4.83 12.92 -2.21
N ARG A 105 -4.71 12.58 -3.50
CA ARG A 105 -4.96 13.52 -4.60
C ARG A 105 -6.40 14.03 -4.57
N VAL A 106 -7.39 13.14 -4.42
CA VAL A 106 -8.80 13.54 -4.33
C VAL A 106 -9.05 14.41 -3.10
N LEU A 107 -8.60 13.97 -1.90
CA LEU A 107 -8.76 14.73 -0.65
C LEU A 107 -8.22 16.15 -0.76
N SER A 108 -7.03 16.33 -1.34
CA SER A 108 -6.40 17.65 -1.51
C SER A 108 -7.25 18.64 -2.33
N SER A 109 -8.08 18.12 -3.24
CA SER A 109 -8.90 18.94 -4.14
C SER A 109 -10.35 19.11 -3.68
N ALA A 110 -10.93 18.09 -3.04
CA ALA A 110 -12.35 18.03 -2.71
C ALA A 110 -12.64 18.26 -1.22
N TYR A 111 -11.67 18.04 -0.33
CA TYR A 111 -11.85 18.02 1.12
C TYR A 111 -10.77 18.86 1.83
N PRO A 112 -10.79 20.21 1.72
CA PRO A 112 -9.74 21.08 2.25
C PRO A 112 -9.60 21.05 3.78
N SER A 113 -10.58 20.54 4.52
CA SER A 113 -10.50 20.35 5.97
C SER A 113 -9.68 19.12 6.40
N VAL A 114 -9.40 18.20 5.47
CA VAL A 114 -8.65 16.98 5.70
C VAL A 114 -7.31 17.07 4.99
N ARG A 115 -6.24 17.17 5.78
CA ARG A 115 -4.88 17.24 5.25
C ARG A 115 -4.21 15.87 5.29
N VAL A 116 -3.70 15.41 4.16
CA VAL A 116 -2.81 14.23 4.15
C VAL A 116 -1.39 14.69 4.47
N ALA A 117 -0.92 14.38 5.68
CA ALA A 117 0.41 14.78 6.15
C ALA A 117 1.54 13.98 5.49
N GLY A 118 1.26 12.73 5.12
CA GLY A 118 2.19 11.87 4.41
C GLY A 118 1.57 10.53 4.02
N LEU A 119 2.34 9.77 3.24
CA LEU A 119 1.99 8.44 2.75
C LEU A 119 2.94 7.39 3.34
N VAL A 120 2.42 6.23 3.72
CA VAL A 120 3.22 5.03 3.99
C VAL A 120 2.85 3.93 3.02
N MET A 121 3.74 3.63 2.08
CA MET A 121 3.54 2.59 1.08
C MET A 121 4.27 1.33 1.53
N ILE A 122 3.54 0.22 1.66
CA ILE A 122 4.11 -1.05 2.12
C ILE A 122 4.24 -1.96 0.90
N ASP A 123 5.47 -2.19 0.47
CA ASP A 123 5.84 -2.98 -0.70
C ASP A 123 4.99 -2.72 -1.95
N SER A 124 4.60 -1.47 -2.16
CA SER A 124 3.82 -1.04 -3.32
C SER A 124 4.75 -0.79 -4.50
N VAL A 125 4.65 -1.62 -5.52
CA VAL A 125 5.48 -1.54 -6.73
C VAL A 125 4.86 -0.55 -7.71
N CYS A 126 5.70 0.29 -8.32
CA CYS A 126 5.24 1.25 -9.31
C CYS A 126 4.77 0.50 -10.58
N PRO A 127 3.54 0.73 -11.05
CA PRO A 127 3.04 0.05 -12.24
C PRO A 127 3.46 0.76 -13.54
N VAL A 128 4.05 1.96 -13.45
CA VAL A 128 4.48 2.75 -14.61
C VAL A 128 5.73 2.11 -15.22
N PRO A 129 5.72 1.78 -16.53
CA PRO A 129 6.90 1.24 -17.17
C PRO A 129 8.03 2.28 -17.28
N PRO A 130 9.30 1.85 -17.35
CA PRO A 130 10.37 2.76 -17.70
C PRO A 130 10.19 3.20 -19.15
N ARG A 131 10.83 4.31 -19.53
CA ARG A 131 10.70 4.88 -20.88
C ARG A 131 11.05 3.90 -22.01
N GLU A 132 11.98 2.99 -21.76
CA GLU A 132 12.42 1.97 -22.72
C GLU A 132 11.52 0.72 -22.73
N GLY A 133 10.47 0.71 -21.91
CA GLY A 133 9.61 -0.46 -21.70
C GLY A 133 10.29 -1.53 -20.83
N TRP A 134 9.57 -2.63 -20.57
CA TRP A 134 10.07 -3.72 -19.68
C TRP A 134 11.03 -4.68 -20.35
N GLY A 135 11.26 -4.54 -21.66
CA GLY A 135 12.13 -5.40 -22.45
C GLY A 135 11.93 -6.89 -22.14
N ALA A 136 13.04 -7.61 -21.93
CA ALA A 136 13.03 -9.03 -21.60
C ALA A 136 12.45 -9.36 -20.22
N ALA A 137 12.40 -8.42 -19.27
CA ALA A 137 11.83 -8.67 -17.94
C ALA A 137 10.30 -8.83 -18.02
N GLY A 138 9.64 -8.03 -18.84
CA GLY A 138 8.19 -8.13 -19.08
C GLY A 138 7.78 -9.46 -19.71
N ALA A 139 8.61 -9.99 -20.61
CA ALA A 139 8.38 -11.29 -21.26
C ALA A 139 8.48 -12.50 -20.30
N ARG A 140 9.02 -12.30 -19.09
CA ARG A 140 9.22 -13.33 -18.06
C ARG A 140 8.14 -13.31 -16.97
N VAL A 141 7.15 -12.42 -17.07
CA VAL A 141 6.11 -12.29 -16.04
C VAL A 141 5.23 -13.54 -16.04
N VAL A 142 5.14 -14.19 -14.89
CA VAL A 142 4.27 -15.36 -14.68
C VAL A 142 3.06 -15.00 -13.81
N GLU A 143 1.98 -15.77 -13.97
CA GLU A 143 0.79 -15.63 -13.14
C GLU A 143 1.04 -16.20 -11.73
N ARG A 144 0.70 -15.42 -10.71
CA ARG A 144 0.72 -15.91 -9.33
C ARG A 144 -0.42 -16.89 -9.11
N ARG A 145 -0.10 -18.05 -8.52
CA ARG A 145 -1.10 -18.95 -7.93
C ARG A 145 -1.33 -18.57 -6.47
N ILE A 146 -2.59 -18.35 -6.10
CA ILE A 146 -2.97 -18.07 -4.71
C ILE A 146 -3.10 -19.41 -3.98
N GLU A 147 -2.32 -19.59 -2.92
CA GLU A 147 -2.51 -20.68 -1.98
C GLU A 147 -3.58 -20.32 -0.97
N TRP A 148 -4.57 -21.19 -0.82
CA TRP A 148 -5.71 -20.97 0.06
C TRP A 148 -5.61 -21.85 1.29
N PRO A 149 -5.69 -21.29 2.51
CA PRO A 149 -5.95 -22.08 3.71
C PRO A 149 -7.19 -22.98 3.51
N ALA A 150 -7.15 -24.19 4.07
CA ALA A 150 -8.25 -25.15 3.98
C ALA A 150 -9.58 -24.58 4.54
N THR A 151 -9.48 -23.60 5.45
CA THR A 151 -10.60 -22.93 6.10
C THR A 151 -11.20 -21.77 5.30
N THR A 152 -10.60 -21.37 4.17
CA THR A 152 -11.13 -20.27 3.35
C THR A 152 -12.41 -20.68 2.63
N LYS A 153 -13.49 -19.95 2.88
CA LYS A 153 -14.81 -20.20 2.27
C LYS A 153 -14.77 -20.00 0.74
N PRO A 154 -15.48 -20.82 -0.06
CA PRO A 154 -15.53 -20.69 -1.52
C PRO A 154 -15.89 -19.28 -2.00
N ASP A 155 -16.93 -18.66 -1.43
CA ASP A 155 -17.35 -17.29 -1.80
C ASP A 155 -16.26 -16.25 -1.55
N THR A 156 -15.43 -16.45 -0.51
CA THR A 156 -14.29 -15.58 -0.24
C THR A 156 -13.21 -15.74 -1.30
N LYS A 157 -12.91 -16.97 -1.75
CA LYS A 157 -11.96 -17.21 -2.84
C LYS A 157 -12.40 -16.50 -4.12
N ILE A 158 -13.67 -16.68 -4.50
CA ILE A 158 -14.27 -16.04 -5.69
C ILE A 158 -14.19 -14.51 -5.60
N ALA A 159 -14.55 -13.94 -4.45
CA ALA A 159 -14.54 -12.49 -4.25
C ALA A 159 -13.11 -11.91 -4.34
N VAL A 160 -12.13 -12.57 -3.72
CA VAL A 160 -10.72 -12.14 -3.75
C VAL A 160 -10.13 -12.27 -5.16
N GLU A 161 -10.37 -13.38 -5.87
CA GLU A 161 -9.91 -13.56 -7.25
C GLU A 161 -10.50 -12.51 -8.20
N ARG A 162 -11.78 -12.17 -8.03
CA ARG A 162 -12.41 -11.05 -8.75
C ARG A 162 -11.72 -9.73 -8.42
N CYS A 163 -11.49 -9.43 -7.13
CA CYS A 163 -10.81 -8.20 -6.73
C CYS A 163 -9.41 -8.09 -7.34
N PHE A 164 -8.61 -9.16 -7.32
CA PHE A 164 -7.29 -9.16 -7.95
C PHE A 164 -7.37 -8.91 -9.46
N ARG A 165 -8.33 -9.54 -10.15
CA ARG A 165 -8.52 -9.35 -11.60
C ARG A 165 -8.90 -7.91 -11.94
N GLU A 166 -9.80 -7.32 -11.16
CA GLU A 166 -10.20 -5.92 -11.34
C GLU A 166 -9.05 -4.97 -11.00
N ALA A 167 -8.36 -5.18 -9.88
CA ALA A 167 -7.19 -4.41 -9.48
C ALA A 167 -6.13 -4.41 -10.58
N TYR A 168 -5.80 -5.57 -11.15
CA TYR A 168 -4.84 -5.68 -12.24
C TYR A 168 -5.24 -4.81 -13.43
N LYS A 169 -6.50 -4.90 -13.88
CA LYS A 169 -7.01 -4.09 -14.99
C LYS A 169 -6.92 -2.58 -14.70
N MET A 170 -7.40 -2.16 -13.54
CA MET A 170 -7.42 -0.75 -13.14
C MET A 170 -6.01 -0.17 -12.99
N VAL A 171 -5.06 -0.95 -12.47
CA VAL A 171 -3.66 -0.53 -12.33
C VAL A 171 -3.00 -0.35 -13.69
N HIS A 172 -3.28 -1.21 -14.66
CA HIS A 172 -2.75 -1.06 -16.03
C HIS A 172 -3.28 0.21 -16.70
N GLU A 173 -4.59 0.47 -16.57
CA GLU A 173 -5.19 1.69 -17.10
C GLU A 173 -4.64 2.94 -16.39
N TRP A 174 -4.54 2.91 -15.06
CA TRP A 174 -3.97 3.99 -14.27
C TRP A 174 -2.52 4.29 -14.68
N ALA A 175 -1.68 3.25 -14.82
CA ALA A 175 -0.28 3.41 -15.20
C ALA A 175 -0.12 4.06 -16.58
N ARG A 176 -0.99 3.71 -17.53
CA ARG A 176 -1.03 4.34 -18.85
C ARG A 176 -1.35 5.84 -18.74
N LEU A 177 -2.37 6.19 -17.96
CA LEU A 177 -2.77 7.58 -17.76
C LEU A 177 -1.70 8.39 -16.99
N ALA A 178 -1.06 7.78 -16.00
CA ALA A 178 -0.03 8.41 -15.19
C ALA A 178 1.26 8.69 -15.97
N ALA A 179 1.62 7.82 -16.93
CA ALA A 179 2.77 8.03 -17.81
C ALA A 179 2.62 9.27 -18.72
N ASP A 180 1.36 9.63 -19.03
CA ASP A 180 1.02 10.77 -19.89
C ASP A 180 0.83 12.09 -19.09
N ASP A 181 0.79 12.04 -17.75
CA ASP A 181 0.38 13.15 -16.87
C ASP A 181 1.59 13.99 -16.38
N ALA A 182 2.17 14.78 -17.28
CA ALA A 182 3.35 15.61 -17.00
C ALA A 182 3.12 16.78 -16.02
N VAL A 183 1.89 17.05 -15.59
CA VAL A 183 1.50 18.23 -14.79
C VAL A 183 0.82 17.85 -13.46
N ALA A 184 0.85 16.56 -13.09
CA ALA A 184 0.27 16.12 -11.83
C ALA A 184 0.93 16.82 -10.62
N PRO A 185 0.15 17.29 -9.63
CA PRO A 185 0.70 17.88 -8.41
C PRO A 185 1.57 16.86 -7.68
N ARG A 186 2.64 17.35 -7.05
CA ARG A 186 3.55 16.49 -6.28
C ARG A 186 2.77 15.79 -5.15
N PRO A 187 2.96 14.48 -4.94
CA PRO A 187 2.30 13.79 -3.83
C PRO A 187 2.77 14.32 -2.47
N PRO A 188 2.00 14.06 -1.39
CA PRO A 188 2.48 14.27 -0.03
C PRO A 188 3.80 13.51 0.22
N PRO A 189 4.60 13.91 1.22
CA PRO A 189 5.80 13.16 1.61
C PRO A 189 5.49 11.68 1.80
N ALA A 190 6.24 10.80 1.13
CA ALA A 190 6.00 9.37 1.18
C ALA A 190 7.18 8.62 1.80
N ILE A 191 6.89 7.59 2.59
CA ILE A 191 7.87 6.62 3.10
C ILE A 191 7.50 5.25 2.54
N LEU A 192 8.51 4.53 2.02
CA LEU A 192 8.36 3.17 1.52
C LEU A 192 8.87 2.15 2.56
N LEU A 193 8.04 1.15 2.88
CA LEU A 193 8.49 -0.07 3.54
C LEU A 193 8.70 -1.12 2.44
N ARG A 194 9.95 -1.46 2.11
CA ARG A 194 10.32 -2.32 0.97
C ARG A 194 10.69 -3.72 1.44
N SER A 195 10.01 -4.74 0.93
CA SER A 195 10.44 -6.14 1.08
C SER A 195 11.74 -6.38 0.31
N ARG A 196 12.71 -7.03 0.94
CA ARG A 196 14.05 -7.19 0.34
C ARG A 196 14.13 -8.28 -0.71
N GLU A 197 13.32 -9.31 -0.58
CA GLU A 197 13.44 -10.53 -1.37
C GLU A 197 12.42 -10.53 -2.52
N ALA A 198 12.81 -11.14 -3.64
CA ALA A 198 11.87 -11.46 -4.70
C ALA A 198 10.99 -12.66 -4.29
N VAL A 199 9.79 -12.75 -4.84
CA VAL A 199 8.93 -13.90 -4.61
C VAL A 199 9.52 -15.11 -5.34
N PRO A 200 9.74 -16.24 -4.65
CA PRO A 200 10.20 -17.47 -5.31
C PRO A 200 9.17 -17.95 -6.34
N VAL A 201 9.61 -18.20 -7.57
CA VAL A 201 8.80 -18.80 -8.63
C VAL A 201 9.26 -20.25 -8.81
N PRO A 202 8.41 -21.26 -8.53
CA PRO A 202 8.76 -22.66 -8.78
C PRO A 202 9.12 -22.87 -10.25
N GLN A 203 10.23 -23.55 -10.53
CA GLN A 203 10.56 -23.97 -11.89
C GLN A 203 9.55 -25.04 -12.34
N ASN A 204 8.96 -24.86 -13.52
CA ASN A 204 8.18 -25.92 -14.16
C ASN A 204 9.12 -27.09 -14.41
N ASP A 205 8.90 -28.20 -13.74
CA ASP A 205 9.63 -29.46 -13.83
C ASP A 205 9.25 -30.24 -15.10
N GLY A 206 9.27 -29.58 -16.27
CA GLY A 206 9.27 -30.19 -17.61
C GLY A 206 8.12 -31.15 -17.98
N ASN A 207 7.21 -31.50 -17.07
CA ASN A 207 6.23 -32.55 -17.26
C ASN A 207 4.83 -31.94 -17.39
N GLY A 208 4.67 -31.12 -18.42
CA GLY A 208 3.41 -30.48 -18.76
C GLY A 208 2.43 -31.49 -19.35
N ASN A 209 1.34 -31.75 -18.64
CA ASN A 209 0.08 -32.12 -19.28
C ASN A 209 -0.87 -30.93 -19.11
N GLY A 210 -0.77 -29.96 -20.02
CA GLY A 210 -1.51 -28.70 -19.97
C GLY A 210 -1.62 -28.11 -21.36
N ASN A 211 -2.75 -28.38 -21.99
CA ASN A 211 -3.19 -27.78 -23.25
C ASN A 211 -3.25 -26.25 -23.08
N GLY A 212 -2.30 -25.54 -23.66
CA GLY A 212 -2.27 -24.09 -23.72
C GLY A 212 -1.25 -23.67 -24.75
N ASN A 213 -1.67 -22.89 -25.74
CA ASN A 213 -0.82 -22.26 -26.74
C ASN A 213 0.23 -21.36 -26.05
N GLY A 214 1.31 -21.96 -25.57
CA GLY A 214 2.45 -21.30 -24.99
C GLY A 214 3.57 -21.29 -26.02
N ASN A 215 3.81 -20.13 -26.62
CA ASN A 215 5.07 -19.91 -27.31
C ASN A 215 6.15 -19.90 -26.21
N GLY A 216 6.93 -20.97 -26.15
CA GLY A 216 7.80 -21.28 -25.04
C GLY A 216 8.88 -20.22 -24.84
N ASN A 217 9.16 -19.93 -23.57
CA ASN A 217 10.53 -19.70 -23.17
C ASN A 217 10.82 -20.50 -21.89
N ILE A 218 11.72 -21.47 -22.02
CA ILE A 218 12.09 -22.50 -21.04
C ILE A 218 13.40 -22.05 -20.37
N ASP A 219 13.41 -20.84 -19.85
CA ASP A 219 14.47 -20.37 -18.95
C ASP A 219 13.85 -20.29 -17.56
N GLY A 220 14.33 -21.09 -16.62
CA GLY A 220 13.79 -21.24 -15.25
C GLY A 220 13.93 -19.99 -14.37
N ASN A 221 13.42 -18.85 -14.86
CA ASN A 221 13.69 -17.49 -14.42
C ASN A 221 12.41 -16.64 -14.48
N GLY A 222 11.24 -17.23 -14.28
CA GLY A 222 9.97 -16.48 -14.20
C GLY A 222 10.03 -15.43 -13.08
N LEU A 223 9.34 -14.31 -13.28
CA LEU A 223 9.22 -13.23 -12.28
C LEU A 223 7.74 -12.93 -12.06
N LEU A 224 7.36 -12.54 -10.84
CA LEU A 224 6.04 -11.97 -10.64
C LEU A 224 6.05 -10.48 -10.98
N TYR A 225 4.89 -9.95 -11.35
CA TYR A 225 4.69 -8.52 -11.62
C TYR A 225 5.26 -7.63 -10.50
N VAL A 226 5.08 -8.07 -9.25
CA VAL A 226 5.54 -7.37 -8.04
C VAL A 226 7.05 -7.39 -7.85
N ASP A 227 7.80 -8.09 -8.71
CA ASP A 227 9.26 -8.15 -8.64
C ASP A 227 9.97 -7.55 -9.85
N LEU A 228 9.22 -6.99 -10.80
CA LEU A 228 9.78 -6.32 -11.99
C LEU A 228 10.80 -5.24 -11.62
N TYR A 229 10.56 -4.53 -10.53
CA TYR A 229 11.45 -3.51 -9.99
C TYR A 229 12.12 -3.89 -8.68
N ARG A 230 12.17 -5.18 -8.30
CA ARG A 230 12.74 -5.59 -7.00
C ARG A 230 14.20 -5.16 -6.84
N HIS A 231 14.94 -5.08 -7.95
CA HIS A 231 16.32 -4.60 -8.00
C HIS A 231 16.45 -3.09 -7.73
N ASP A 232 15.41 -2.30 -7.99
CA ASP A 232 15.36 -0.88 -7.70
C ASP A 232 14.88 -0.65 -6.26
N ARG A 233 15.65 0.13 -5.50
CA ARG A 233 15.31 0.48 -4.12
C ARG A 233 14.01 1.29 -4.02
N GLN A 234 13.63 2.01 -5.07
CA GLN A 234 12.37 2.75 -5.14
C GLN A 234 11.24 1.94 -5.78
N LEU A 235 11.43 0.65 -6.08
CA LEU A 235 10.43 -0.21 -6.74
C LEU A 235 9.82 0.43 -7.99
N GLY A 236 10.62 1.16 -8.78
CA GLY A 236 10.21 1.78 -10.04
C GLY A 236 9.50 3.13 -9.91
N TRP A 237 9.28 3.65 -8.69
CA TRP A 237 8.54 4.90 -8.48
C TRP A 237 9.23 6.14 -9.04
N GLY A 238 10.54 6.07 -9.32
CA GLY A 238 11.26 7.11 -10.07
C GLY A 238 10.70 7.35 -11.48
N ASN A 239 9.98 6.37 -12.06
CA ASN A 239 9.29 6.52 -13.35
C ASN A 239 8.01 7.36 -13.23
N TYR A 240 7.41 7.43 -12.05
CA TYR A 240 6.21 8.22 -11.77
C TYR A 240 6.57 9.62 -11.23
N CYS A 241 7.36 9.67 -10.15
CA CYS A 241 7.79 10.91 -9.52
C CYS A 241 9.21 10.75 -9.00
N ARG A 242 10.14 11.58 -9.50
CA ARG A 242 11.50 11.60 -8.97
C ARG A 242 11.49 12.08 -7.53
N ASP A 243 12.29 11.44 -6.69
CA ASP A 243 12.38 11.74 -5.26
C ASP A 243 11.00 11.67 -4.56
N MET A 244 10.20 10.67 -4.93
CA MET A 244 8.89 10.41 -4.33
C MET A 244 9.02 10.09 -2.85
N PHE A 245 10.02 9.28 -2.48
CA PHE A 245 10.19 8.80 -1.12
C PHE A 245 11.20 9.65 -0.34
N THR A 246 10.77 10.17 0.81
CA THR A 246 11.65 10.85 1.76
C THR A 246 12.50 9.85 2.54
N CYS A 247 11.98 8.65 2.75
CA CYS A 247 12.72 7.55 3.36
C CYS A 247 12.25 6.20 2.82
N ILE A 248 13.13 5.20 2.92
CA ILE A 248 12.83 3.81 2.54
C ILE A 248 13.38 2.91 3.65
N TYR A 249 12.50 2.13 4.26
CA TYR A 249 12.80 1.13 5.27
C TYR A 249 12.70 -0.26 4.68
N ASP A 250 13.78 -1.01 4.77
CA ASP A 250 13.78 -2.40 4.33
C ASP A 250 13.13 -3.28 5.40
N ILE A 251 12.19 -4.12 4.98
CA ILE A 251 11.49 -5.10 5.81
C ILE A 251 11.81 -6.54 5.32
N PRO A 252 11.69 -7.56 6.19
CA PRO A 252 12.02 -8.94 5.82
C PRO A 252 11.06 -9.56 4.79
N GLY A 253 11.54 -10.60 4.12
CA GLY A 253 10.75 -11.40 3.18
C GLY A 253 10.50 -10.72 1.83
N ASN A 254 9.46 -11.22 1.15
CA ASN A 254 9.01 -10.80 -0.17
C ASN A 254 7.61 -10.16 -0.12
N HIS A 255 7.06 -9.81 -1.28
CA HIS A 255 5.77 -9.12 -1.41
C HIS A 255 4.62 -9.80 -0.67
N TYR A 256 4.56 -11.15 -0.66
CA TYR A 256 3.44 -11.90 -0.08
C TYR A 256 3.69 -12.41 1.33
N SER A 257 4.90 -12.25 1.86
CA SER A 257 5.25 -12.64 3.22
C SER A 257 5.35 -11.46 4.18
N VAL A 258 5.00 -10.23 3.76
CA VAL A 258 5.07 -9.02 4.62
C VAL A 258 4.45 -9.25 6.00
N PHE A 259 3.28 -9.89 6.03
CA PHE A 259 2.53 -10.16 7.27
C PHE A 259 2.69 -11.59 7.79
N ALA A 260 3.80 -12.27 7.45
CA ALA A 260 4.14 -13.55 8.08
C ALA A 260 4.42 -13.34 9.57
N LEU A 261 4.09 -14.34 10.40
CA LEU A 261 4.13 -14.23 11.87
C LEU A 261 5.50 -13.78 12.40
N ASP A 262 6.59 -14.28 11.81
CA ASP A 262 7.97 -13.95 12.14
C ASP A 262 8.43 -12.59 11.61
N HIS A 263 7.61 -11.90 10.80
CA HIS A 263 7.88 -10.57 10.29
C HIS A 263 7.09 -9.46 11.01
N LEU A 264 6.02 -9.81 11.74
CA LEU A 264 5.05 -8.84 12.28
C LEU A 264 5.70 -7.77 13.16
N GLU A 265 6.58 -8.16 14.09
CA GLU A 265 7.31 -7.22 14.96
C GLU A 265 8.10 -6.20 14.12
N THR A 266 8.91 -6.69 13.18
CA THR A 266 9.77 -5.83 12.34
C THR A 266 8.95 -4.91 11.43
N VAL A 267 7.85 -5.40 10.86
CA VAL A 267 6.98 -4.60 9.98
C VAL A 267 6.21 -3.56 10.79
N SER A 268 5.68 -3.93 11.96
CA SER A 268 5.03 -2.99 12.87
C SER A 268 5.98 -1.89 13.33
N ASP A 269 7.22 -2.23 13.68
CA ASP A 269 8.22 -1.26 14.10
C ASP A 269 8.67 -0.32 12.97
N ALA A 270 8.83 -0.85 11.76
CA ALA A 270 9.09 -0.03 10.58
C ALA A 270 7.92 0.93 10.29
N LEU A 271 6.68 0.47 10.47
CA LEU A 271 5.48 1.28 10.29
C LEU A 271 5.35 2.36 11.37
N LYS A 272 5.56 2.03 12.65
CA LYS A 272 5.65 3.00 13.76
C LYS A 272 6.71 4.06 13.47
N ARG A 273 7.88 3.66 12.98
CA ARG A 273 8.96 4.59 12.62
C ARG A 273 8.54 5.51 11.48
N ALA A 274 7.99 4.98 10.39
CA ALA A 274 7.50 5.77 9.27
C ALA A 274 6.44 6.80 9.70
N CYS A 275 5.48 6.40 10.54
CA CYS A 275 4.49 7.33 11.08
C CYS A 275 5.13 8.44 11.92
N ARG A 276 6.08 8.12 12.82
CA ARG A 276 6.80 9.12 13.62
C ARG A 276 7.60 10.10 12.77
N ASP A 277 8.24 9.64 11.71
CA ASP A 277 8.99 10.52 10.83
C ASP A 277 8.06 11.49 10.08
N ILE A 278 6.90 11.01 9.65
CA ILE A 278 5.87 11.86 9.02
C ILE A 278 5.33 12.88 10.03
N ASP A 279 5.10 12.50 11.30
CA ASP A 279 4.71 13.45 12.35
C ASP A 279 5.78 14.53 12.52
N ALA A 280 7.04 14.14 12.61
CA ALA A 280 8.17 15.05 12.80
C ALA A 280 8.32 16.05 11.64
N MET A 281 7.97 15.65 10.42
CA MET A 281 7.94 16.54 9.26
C MET A 281 6.87 17.65 9.37
N GLN A 282 5.88 17.51 10.26
CA GLN A 282 4.84 18.53 10.47
C GLN A 282 5.20 19.55 11.54
N LEU A 283 6.26 19.29 12.34
CA LEU A 283 6.68 20.22 13.36
C LEU A 283 7.33 21.45 12.71
N PRO A 284 7.06 22.68 13.20
CA PRO A 284 7.73 23.87 12.72
C PRO A 284 9.24 23.73 12.85
N SER A 285 9.97 24.03 11.77
CA SER A 285 11.44 24.03 11.71
C SER A 285 12.03 25.08 12.66
N GLY A 286 12.07 24.83 13.96
CA GLY A 286 12.48 25.84 14.93
C GLY A 286 12.57 25.43 16.41
N ILE A 287 12.10 24.25 16.81
CA ILE A 287 12.29 23.77 18.19
C ILE A 287 13.36 22.70 18.20
N GLN A 288 14.62 23.13 18.08
CA GLN A 288 15.69 22.34 18.70
C GLN A 288 15.40 22.33 20.19
N ALA A 289 15.21 21.13 20.75
CA ALA A 289 15.15 20.96 22.19
C ALA A 289 16.39 21.63 22.79
N VAL A 290 16.18 22.73 23.50
CA VAL A 290 17.22 23.32 24.33
C VAL A 290 17.44 22.31 25.44
N GLU A 291 18.43 21.44 25.27
CA GLU A 291 19.01 20.72 26.39
C GLU A 291 19.48 21.79 27.39
N ASN A 292 18.72 21.94 28.47
CA ASN A 292 19.14 22.71 29.62
C ASN A 292 20.40 22.05 30.17
N PRO A 293 21.59 22.68 30.11
CA PRO A 293 22.72 22.18 30.86
C PRO A 293 22.38 22.44 32.33
N LYS A 294 22.11 21.37 33.07
CA LYS A 294 21.92 21.47 34.52
C LYS A 294 23.12 22.19 35.12
N VAL A 295 22.78 23.27 35.78
CA VAL A 295 23.62 24.15 36.58
C VAL A 295 24.10 23.40 37.82
N ARG A 296 25.43 23.44 38.01
CA ARG A 296 26.24 23.23 39.23
C ARG A 296 26.35 21.82 39.81
#